data_AF-A0A6V8D9X2-F1
#
_entry.id   AF-A0A6V8D9X2-F1
#
_cell.length_a   1.000
_cell.length_b   1.000
_cell.length_c   1.000
_cell.angle_alpha   90.00
_cell.angle_beta   90.00
_cell.angle_gamma   90.00
#
_symmetry.space_group_name_H-M   'P 1'
#
loop_
_entity.id
_entity.type
_entity.pdbx_description
1 polymer ?
#
loop_
_entity_poly.entity_id
_entity_poly.type
_entity_poly.pdbx_seq_one_letter_code
_entity_poly.pdbx_strand_id
1 'polypeptide(L)'
;MGKLRRLIGTLLGIGFAAGAWVNVERGSIAPILVDGAPDAKLDIIRMSDPGCRVNQIGTHLETFGQSHCFGELGAWTGADLMLVAEGGILLLAGLARMPRSPKLAKRVRRVMFITGAMLFAMAVLDRLALLPGSASSDGLVELVPFIQQGWLFQIIIAFIGMMLMRGPKYRESEFMEVQQGRRKKVDENRLAFMQTHRAENAASHSRLARGPTRPLRTRSSPLVRATCPYCKGGGCERCDALGTL
;
A
#
# COMPACT_ATOMS: atom_id res chain seq x y z
N MET A 1 -0.46 16.27 6.29
CA MET A 1 -0.43 16.00 4.83
C MET A 1 -0.76 14.55 4.44
N GLY A 2 -0.19 13.50 5.07
CA GLY A 2 -0.40 12.10 4.64
C GLY A 2 -1.83 11.53 4.76
N LYS A 3 -2.66 12.00 5.73
CA LYS A 3 -4.06 11.55 5.87
C LYS A 3 -4.98 12.13 4.78
N LEU A 4 -4.80 13.41 4.41
CA LEU A 4 -5.59 14.09 3.40
C LEU A 4 -5.31 13.54 1.99
N ARG A 5 -4.04 13.39 1.62
CA ARG A 5 -3.65 12.75 0.34
C ARG A 5 -4.22 11.34 0.19
N ARG A 6 -4.26 10.58 1.29
CA ARG A 6 -4.84 9.24 1.32
C ARG A 6 -6.34 9.26 1.13
N LEU A 7 -7.06 10.14 1.82
CA LEU A 7 -8.50 10.31 1.66
C LEU A 7 -8.83 10.63 0.20
N ILE A 8 -8.11 11.59 -0.40
CA ILE A 8 -8.28 11.98 -1.80
C ILE A 8 -8.02 10.80 -2.73
N GLY A 9 -6.90 10.10 -2.57
CA GLY A 9 -6.59 8.92 -3.40
C GLY A 9 -7.62 7.79 -3.26
N THR A 10 -8.18 7.61 -2.05
CA THR A 10 -9.20 6.57 -1.81
C THR A 10 -10.53 6.96 -2.44
N LEU A 11 -10.95 8.23 -2.32
CA LEU A 11 -12.17 8.74 -2.96
C LEU A 11 -12.06 8.72 -4.48
N LEU A 12 -10.92 9.12 -5.05
CA LEU A 12 -10.67 9.02 -6.49
C LEU A 12 -10.67 7.56 -6.95
N GLY A 13 -10.04 6.66 -6.20
CA GLY A 13 -10.03 5.24 -6.53
C GLY A 13 -11.42 4.60 -6.53
N ILE A 14 -12.26 4.94 -5.53
CA ILE A 14 -13.68 4.54 -5.50
C ILE A 14 -14.41 5.15 -6.70
N GLY A 15 -14.21 6.44 -6.97
CA GLY A 15 -14.86 7.16 -8.06
C GLY A 15 -14.59 6.53 -9.42
N PHE A 16 -13.35 6.17 -9.72
CA PHE A 16 -12.98 5.51 -10.97
C PHE A 16 -13.58 4.11 -11.10
N ALA A 17 -13.46 3.28 -10.07
CA ALA A 17 -13.98 1.92 -10.11
C ALA A 17 -15.52 1.89 -10.17
N ALA A 18 -16.20 2.70 -9.34
CA ALA A 18 -17.65 2.80 -9.34
C ALA A 18 -18.17 3.48 -10.61
N GLY A 19 -17.49 4.53 -11.09
CA GLY A 19 -17.85 5.22 -12.33
C GLY A 19 -17.78 4.30 -13.53
N ALA A 20 -16.70 3.53 -13.69
CA ALA A 20 -16.58 2.53 -14.75
C ALA A 20 -17.70 1.48 -14.68
N TRP A 21 -17.96 0.95 -13.48
CA TRP A 21 -19.03 -0.04 -13.29
C TRP A 21 -20.42 0.52 -13.62
N VAL A 22 -20.75 1.73 -13.16
CA VAL A 22 -22.03 2.39 -13.47
C VAL A 22 -22.13 2.69 -14.97
N ASN A 23 -21.05 3.12 -15.62
CA ASN A 23 -21.02 3.37 -17.06
C ASN A 23 -21.36 2.12 -17.86
N VAL A 24 -20.73 0.99 -17.53
CA VAL A 24 -20.88 -0.27 -18.29
C VAL A 24 -22.22 -0.94 -18.02
N GLU A 25 -22.61 -1.07 -16.75
CA GLU A 25 -23.80 -1.87 -16.38
C GLU A 25 -25.11 -1.08 -16.49
N ARG A 26 -25.05 0.24 -16.29
CA ARG A 26 -26.28 1.08 -16.26
C ARG A 26 -26.35 2.10 -17.38
N GLY A 27 -25.24 2.48 -18.01
CA GLY A 27 -25.22 3.51 -19.07
C GLY A 27 -25.65 4.91 -18.61
N SER A 28 -25.96 5.09 -17.31
CA SER A 28 -26.58 6.31 -16.80
C SER A 28 -25.63 7.52 -16.80
N ILE A 29 -24.37 7.32 -17.16
CA ILE A 29 -23.38 8.40 -17.28
C ILE A 29 -23.59 9.20 -18.57
N ALA A 30 -24.01 8.54 -19.66
CA ALA A 30 -24.27 9.18 -20.94
C ALA A 30 -25.32 10.31 -20.87
N PRO A 31 -26.54 10.10 -20.34
CA PRO A 31 -27.56 11.15 -20.26
C PRO A 31 -27.25 12.25 -19.25
N ILE A 32 -26.31 12.02 -18.31
CA ILE A 32 -25.85 13.05 -17.36
C ILE A 32 -24.89 14.03 -18.05
N LEU A 33 -24.11 13.55 -19.02
CA LEU A 33 -23.07 14.32 -19.69
C LEU A 33 -23.57 14.96 -21.00
N VAL A 34 -24.48 14.29 -21.71
CA VAL A 34 -24.96 14.71 -23.03
C VAL A 34 -26.48 14.78 -23.02
N ASP A 35 -27.01 15.97 -23.27
CA ASP A 35 -28.44 16.18 -23.39
C ASP A 35 -29.01 15.37 -24.57
N GLY A 36 -30.07 14.61 -24.32
CA GLY A 36 -30.71 13.75 -25.33
C GLY A 36 -30.01 12.43 -25.60
N ALA A 37 -28.95 12.08 -24.86
CA ALA A 37 -28.32 10.76 -24.98
C ALA A 37 -29.20 9.64 -24.36
N PRO A 38 -29.22 8.44 -24.96
CA PRO A 38 -29.87 7.28 -24.38
C PRO A 38 -29.08 6.74 -23.17
N ASP A 39 -29.72 5.87 -22.38
CA ASP A 39 -29.03 5.03 -21.39
C ASP A 39 -28.14 4.01 -22.11
N ALA A 40 -26.94 4.45 -22.46
CA ALA A 40 -25.96 3.66 -23.18
C ALA A 40 -24.58 3.86 -22.56
N LYS A 41 -23.74 2.83 -22.69
CA LYS A 41 -22.36 2.91 -22.21
C LYS A 41 -21.60 3.95 -23.04
N LEU A 42 -20.89 4.86 -22.38
CA LEU A 42 -19.96 5.78 -23.03
C LEU A 42 -18.63 5.05 -23.28
N ASP A 43 -18.19 4.89 -24.53
CA ASP A 43 -16.94 4.17 -24.81
C ASP A 43 -15.73 5.07 -24.54
N ILE A 44 -15.05 4.83 -23.42
CA ILE A 44 -13.94 5.63 -22.91
C ILE A 44 -12.80 5.75 -23.93
N ILE A 45 -12.53 4.71 -24.72
CA ILE A 45 -11.48 4.74 -25.75
C ILE A 45 -11.84 5.77 -26.83
N ARG A 46 -13.09 5.74 -27.27
CA ARG A 46 -13.59 6.62 -28.33
C ARG A 46 -13.70 8.06 -27.87
N MET A 47 -13.80 8.33 -26.57
CA MET A 47 -13.75 9.72 -26.05
C MET A 47 -12.43 10.44 -26.34
N SER A 48 -11.36 9.71 -26.69
CA SER A 48 -10.11 10.32 -27.16
C SER A 48 -10.20 10.83 -28.61
N ASP A 49 -11.17 10.33 -29.38
CA ASP A 49 -11.41 10.80 -30.74
C ASP A 49 -12.00 12.21 -30.72
N PRO A 50 -11.54 13.10 -31.62
CA PRO A 50 -12.03 14.48 -31.65
C PRO A 50 -13.54 14.56 -31.88
N GLY A 51 -14.13 13.58 -32.59
CA GLY A 51 -15.56 13.44 -32.86
C GLY A 51 -16.44 13.03 -31.68
N CYS A 52 -15.83 12.54 -30.59
CA CYS A 52 -16.53 12.04 -29.41
C CYS A 52 -16.34 12.95 -28.18
N ARG A 53 -16.10 14.24 -28.42
CA ARG A 53 -16.20 15.25 -27.37
C ARG A 53 -17.66 15.46 -27.00
N VAL A 54 -17.95 15.66 -25.72
CA VAL A 54 -19.31 15.77 -25.15
C VAL A 54 -20.21 16.72 -25.96
N ASN A 55 -19.70 17.88 -26.35
CA ASN A 55 -20.42 18.87 -27.16
C ASN A 55 -20.71 18.40 -28.60
N GLN A 56 -19.85 17.58 -29.18
CA GLN A 56 -20.02 17.04 -30.52
C GLN A 56 -20.97 15.83 -30.53
N ILE A 57 -20.96 15.02 -29.46
CA ILE A 57 -21.87 13.88 -29.32
C ILE A 57 -23.33 14.34 -29.38
N GLY A 58 -23.67 15.44 -28.69
CA GLY A 58 -25.01 16.03 -28.75
C GLY A 58 -25.41 16.43 -30.18
N THR A 59 -24.52 17.12 -30.89
CA THR A 59 -24.80 17.51 -32.30
C THR A 59 -24.92 16.29 -33.24
N HIS A 60 -24.15 15.23 -33.00
CA HIS A 60 -24.25 13.98 -33.77
C HIS A 60 -25.57 13.24 -33.49
N LEU A 61 -26.03 13.22 -32.25
CA LEU A 61 -27.33 12.66 -31.86
C LEU A 61 -28.48 13.42 -32.52
N GLU A 62 -28.46 14.75 -32.52
CA GLU A 62 -29.50 15.57 -33.16
C GLU A 62 -29.54 15.40 -34.68
N THR A 63 -28.37 15.27 -35.31
CA THR A 63 -28.26 15.22 -36.77
C THR A 63 -28.54 13.82 -37.33
N PHE A 64 -28.04 12.77 -36.67
CA PHE A 64 -28.04 11.41 -37.20
C PHE A 64 -28.87 10.42 -36.36
N GLY A 65 -29.38 10.83 -35.20
CA GLY A 65 -30.14 9.97 -34.27
C GLY A 65 -29.30 8.90 -33.56
N GLN A 66 -28.00 8.82 -33.83
CA GLN A 66 -27.09 7.83 -33.28
C GLN A 66 -25.66 8.39 -33.23
N SER A 67 -24.86 7.88 -32.30
CA SER A 67 -23.43 8.19 -32.23
C SER A 67 -22.61 6.92 -32.08
N HIS A 68 -21.47 6.88 -32.76
CA HIS A 68 -20.50 5.79 -32.62
C HIS A 68 -19.71 5.87 -31.30
N CYS A 69 -19.93 6.89 -30.47
CA CYS A 69 -19.25 7.08 -29.20
C CYS A 69 -19.86 6.25 -28.07
N PHE A 70 -21.01 5.60 -28.34
CA PHE A 70 -21.67 4.69 -27.42
C PHE A 70 -21.29 3.23 -27.71
N GLY A 71 -21.19 2.45 -26.64
CA GLY A 71 -21.02 1.00 -26.67
C GLY A 71 -22.23 0.27 -26.09
N GLU A 72 -22.21 -1.05 -26.20
CA GLU A 72 -23.24 -1.91 -25.63
C GLU A 72 -23.13 -1.96 -24.09
N LEU A 73 -24.28 -2.01 -23.42
CA LEU A 73 -24.35 -2.21 -21.97
C LEU A 73 -23.86 -3.62 -21.60
N GLY A 74 -23.21 -3.75 -20.45
CA GLY A 74 -22.62 -5.00 -19.96
C GLY A 74 -21.36 -5.44 -20.71
N ALA A 75 -21.02 -4.81 -21.84
CA ALA A 75 -19.81 -5.09 -22.58
C ALA A 75 -18.63 -4.30 -22.01
N TRP A 76 -17.75 -4.98 -21.28
CA TRP A 76 -16.54 -4.38 -20.72
C TRP A 76 -15.48 -4.18 -21.81
N THR A 77 -14.98 -2.95 -21.99
CA THR A 77 -13.84 -2.67 -22.88
C THR A 77 -12.54 -2.60 -22.08
N GLY A 78 -11.41 -2.69 -22.78
CA GLY A 78 -10.08 -2.62 -22.14
C GLY A 78 -9.88 -1.35 -21.32
N ALA A 79 -10.40 -0.21 -21.76
CA ALA A 79 -10.30 1.05 -21.00
C ALA A 79 -11.13 1.05 -19.71
N ASP A 80 -12.32 0.44 -19.69
CA ASP A 80 -13.10 0.35 -18.45
C ASP A 80 -12.36 -0.48 -17.41
N LEU A 81 -11.77 -1.61 -17.83
CA LEU A 81 -11.00 -2.48 -16.96
C LEU A 81 -9.71 -1.80 -16.48
N MET A 82 -9.04 -1.02 -17.34
CA MET A 82 -7.91 -0.19 -16.91
C MET A 82 -8.34 0.85 -15.88
N LEU A 83 -9.49 1.51 -16.08
CA LEU A 83 -10.00 2.49 -15.13
C LEU A 83 -10.36 1.86 -13.78
N VAL A 84 -10.96 0.67 -13.78
CA VAL A 84 -11.18 -0.13 -12.56
C VAL A 84 -9.85 -0.53 -11.92
N ALA A 85 -8.87 -0.97 -12.71
CA ALA A 85 -7.56 -1.36 -12.20
C ALA A 85 -6.80 -0.18 -11.59
N GLU A 86 -6.79 0.98 -12.24
CA GLU A 86 -6.22 2.22 -11.72
C GLU A 86 -6.93 2.66 -10.44
N GLY A 87 -8.26 2.62 -10.43
CA GLY A 87 -9.07 2.87 -9.23
C GLY A 87 -8.73 1.89 -8.11
N GLY A 88 -8.56 0.62 -8.43
CA GLY A 88 -8.13 -0.45 -7.52
C GLY A 88 -6.73 -0.23 -6.95
N ILE A 89 -5.77 0.22 -7.77
CA ILE A 89 -4.42 0.56 -7.30
C ILE A 89 -4.46 1.74 -6.34
N LEU A 90 -5.24 2.78 -6.64
CA LEU A 90 -5.42 3.93 -5.76
C LEU A 90 -6.09 3.53 -4.43
N LEU A 91 -7.09 2.66 -4.49
CA LEU A 91 -7.74 2.07 -3.32
C LEU A 91 -6.77 1.24 -2.48
N LEU A 92 -5.97 0.39 -3.11
CA LEU A 92 -4.97 -0.44 -2.44
C LEU A 92 -3.85 0.43 -1.87
N ALA A 93 -3.33 1.42 -2.58
CA ALA A 93 -2.36 2.37 -2.06
C ALA A 93 -2.93 3.19 -0.88
N GLY A 94 -4.22 3.49 -0.95
CA GLY A 94 -5.01 4.03 0.14
C GLY A 94 -5.04 3.08 1.33
N LEU A 95 -5.57 1.87 1.19
CA LEU A 95 -5.82 0.96 2.32
C LEU A 95 -4.56 0.26 2.86
N ALA A 96 -3.64 -0.13 1.98
CA ALA A 96 -2.45 -0.90 2.29
C ALA A 96 -1.39 -0.03 2.99
N ARG A 97 -1.60 0.20 4.29
CA ARG A 97 -0.50 0.58 5.16
C ARG A 97 0.43 -0.61 5.28
N MET A 98 1.65 -0.47 4.78
CA MET A 98 2.71 -1.34 5.25
C MET A 98 2.79 -1.23 6.78
N PRO A 99 2.75 -2.36 7.49
CA PRO A 99 2.61 -2.38 8.93
C PRO A 99 3.71 -1.59 9.62
N ARG A 100 3.34 -0.86 10.68
CA ARG A 100 4.28 -0.06 11.47
C ARG A 100 5.26 -0.92 12.27
N SER A 101 4.90 -2.17 12.56
CA SER A 101 5.77 -3.08 13.29
C SER A 101 6.84 -3.67 12.35
N PRO A 102 8.14 -3.59 12.72
CA PRO A 102 9.23 -4.04 11.85
C PRO A 102 9.17 -5.54 11.57
N LYS A 103 8.66 -6.34 12.54
CA LYS A 103 8.48 -7.78 12.38
C LYS A 103 7.41 -8.12 11.33
N LEU A 104 6.29 -7.39 11.31
CA LEU A 104 5.20 -7.64 10.37
C LEU A 104 5.54 -7.08 8.98
N ALA A 105 6.29 -5.98 8.91
CA ALA A 105 6.84 -5.46 7.65
C ALA A 105 7.79 -6.48 7.00
N LYS A 106 8.66 -7.12 7.80
CA LYS A 106 9.55 -8.19 7.32
C LYS A 106 8.77 -9.42 6.83
N ARG A 107 7.68 -9.80 7.49
CA ARG A 107 6.80 -10.90 7.04
C ARG A 107 6.10 -10.56 5.73
N VAL A 108 5.48 -9.39 5.64
CA VAL A 108 4.80 -8.91 4.43
C VAL A 108 5.78 -8.80 3.26
N ARG A 109 7.02 -8.34 3.49
CA ARG A 109 8.10 -8.34 2.49
C ARG A 109 8.42 -9.74 2.00
N ARG A 110 8.54 -10.71 2.91
CA ARG A 110 8.84 -12.10 2.55
C ARG A 110 7.70 -12.72 1.75
N VAL A 111 6.45 -12.45 2.12
CA VAL A 111 5.27 -12.86 1.34
C VAL A 111 5.30 -12.23 -0.05
N MET A 112 5.46 -10.91 -0.17
CA MET A 112 5.56 -10.24 -1.47
C MET A 112 6.69 -10.80 -2.34
N PHE A 113 7.85 -11.09 -1.75
CA PHE A 113 8.97 -11.69 -2.49
C PHE A 113 8.63 -13.10 -2.97
N ILE A 114 8.05 -13.96 -2.12
CA ILE A 114 7.63 -15.31 -2.49
C ILE A 114 6.57 -15.27 -3.58
N THR A 115 5.55 -14.42 -3.43
CA THR A 115 4.50 -14.23 -4.45
C THR A 115 5.11 -13.71 -5.75
N GLY A 116 6.02 -12.74 -5.69
CA GLY A 116 6.70 -12.21 -6.87
C GLY A 116 7.54 -13.27 -7.59
N ALA A 117 8.32 -14.06 -6.83
CA ALA A 117 9.10 -15.16 -7.36
C ALA A 117 8.23 -16.26 -7.97
N MET A 118 7.08 -16.57 -7.36
CA MET A 118 6.11 -17.52 -7.90
C MET A 118 5.51 -17.03 -9.23
N LEU A 119 5.08 -15.77 -9.31
CA LEU A 119 4.56 -15.18 -10.54
C LEU A 119 5.61 -15.16 -11.66
N PHE A 120 6.85 -14.79 -11.33
CA PHE A 120 7.94 -14.78 -12.29
C PHE A 120 8.32 -16.20 -12.74
N ALA A 121 8.38 -17.16 -11.83
CA ALA A 121 8.63 -18.56 -12.16
C ALA A 121 7.50 -19.15 -13.01
N MET A 122 6.24 -18.84 -12.72
CA MET A 122 5.11 -19.24 -13.57
C MET A 122 5.26 -18.67 -14.98
N ALA A 123 5.57 -17.38 -15.13
CA ALA A 123 5.78 -16.78 -16.45
C ALA A 123 6.94 -17.42 -17.24
N VAL A 124 8.02 -17.83 -16.57
CA VAL A 124 9.14 -18.55 -17.20
C VAL A 124 8.75 -19.99 -17.58
N LEU A 125 8.08 -20.72 -16.69
CA LEU A 125 7.62 -22.09 -16.92
C LEU A 125 6.61 -22.16 -18.06
N ASP A 126 5.78 -21.14 -18.18
CA ASP A 126 4.82 -20.98 -19.27
C ASP A 126 5.53 -20.83 -20.62
N ARG A 127 6.62 -20.05 -20.67
CA ARG A 127 7.42 -19.91 -21.90
C ARG A 127 8.14 -21.19 -22.29
N LEU A 128 8.51 -22.01 -21.31
CA LEU A 128 9.13 -23.32 -21.51
C LEU A 128 8.11 -24.44 -21.83
N ALA A 129 6.82 -24.11 -21.96
CA ALA A 129 5.72 -25.06 -22.23
C ALA A 129 5.65 -26.22 -21.22
N LEU A 130 6.11 -25.98 -19.98
CA LEU A 130 6.13 -26.96 -18.90
C LEU A 130 4.82 -26.97 -18.08
N LEU A 131 3.90 -26.06 -18.39
CA LEU A 131 2.60 -25.94 -17.73
C LEU A 131 1.49 -26.66 -18.51
N PRO A 132 0.55 -27.36 -17.84
CA PRO A 132 -0.62 -27.93 -18.50
C PRO A 132 -1.47 -26.83 -19.13
N GLY A 133 -2.10 -27.10 -20.29
CA GLY A 133 -2.74 -26.09 -21.13
C GLY A 133 -3.72 -25.15 -20.42
N SER A 134 -4.44 -25.60 -19.39
CA SER A 134 -5.35 -24.78 -18.59
C SER A 134 -4.67 -23.75 -17.67
N ALA A 135 -3.38 -23.94 -17.36
CA ALA A 135 -2.55 -23.02 -16.57
C ALA A 135 -1.56 -22.23 -17.44
N SER A 136 -1.59 -22.46 -18.76
CA SER A 136 -0.76 -21.74 -19.72
C SER A 136 -1.33 -20.37 -20.06
N SER A 137 -0.50 -19.47 -20.58
CA SER A 137 -0.95 -18.14 -21.03
C SER A 137 -2.14 -18.20 -21.97
N ASP A 138 -2.18 -19.21 -22.85
CA ASP A 138 -3.22 -19.32 -23.86
C ASP A 138 -4.56 -19.72 -23.23
N GLY A 139 -4.54 -20.57 -22.19
CA GLY A 139 -5.74 -20.91 -21.41
C GLY A 139 -6.19 -19.80 -20.46
N LEU A 140 -5.27 -18.99 -19.92
CA LEU A 140 -5.63 -17.84 -19.07
C LEU A 140 -6.13 -16.64 -19.89
N VAL A 141 -5.71 -16.51 -21.15
CA VAL A 141 -6.21 -15.49 -22.07
C VAL A 141 -7.70 -15.65 -22.39
N GLU A 142 -8.22 -16.88 -22.41
CA GLU A 142 -9.67 -17.12 -22.55
C GLU A 142 -10.49 -16.54 -21.39
N LEU A 143 -9.88 -16.40 -20.21
CA LEU A 143 -10.51 -15.80 -19.03
C LEU A 143 -10.44 -14.26 -19.02
N VAL A 144 -9.60 -13.68 -19.87
CA VAL A 144 -9.24 -12.27 -19.87
C VAL A 144 -9.52 -11.68 -21.26
N PRO A 145 -10.74 -11.16 -21.53
CA PRO A 145 -11.23 -10.86 -22.88
C PRO A 145 -10.47 -9.73 -23.62
N PHE A 146 -9.53 -9.06 -22.95
CA PHE A 146 -8.77 -7.93 -23.50
C PHE A 146 -7.34 -8.27 -23.91
N ILE A 147 -6.74 -9.35 -23.41
CA ILE A 147 -5.38 -9.74 -23.80
C ILE A 147 -5.45 -10.84 -24.84
N GLN A 148 -5.67 -10.47 -26.10
CA GLN A 148 -5.74 -11.43 -27.20
C GLN A 148 -4.40 -12.15 -27.47
N GLN A 149 -3.31 -11.68 -26.86
CA GLN A 149 -1.96 -12.16 -27.11
C GLN A 149 -1.33 -12.75 -25.83
N GLY A 150 -1.19 -14.08 -25.77
CA GLY A 150 -0.63 -14.79 -24.62
C GLY A 150 0.75 -14.29 -24.16
N TRP A 151 1.61 -13.90 -25.11
CA TRP A 151 2.93 -13.35 -24.79
C TRP A 151 2.88 -12.00 -24.04
N LEU A 152 1.87 -11.16 -24.31
CA LEU A 152 1.69 -9.87 -23.63
C LEU A 152 1.27 -10.10 -22.17
N PHE A 153 0.37 -11.06 -21.94
CA PHE A 153 -0.04 -11.48 -20.60
C PHE A 153 1.16 -11.97 -19.77
N GLN A 154 2.02 -12.80 -20.38
CA GLN A 154 3.24 -13.30 -19.75
C GLN A 154 4.19 -12.17 -19.33
N ILE A 155 4.41 -11.17 -20.19
CA ILE A 155 5.27 -10.02 -19.86
C ILE A 155 4.70 -9.22 -18.69
N ILE A 156 3.39 -9.00 -18.65
CA ILE A 156 2.74 -8.27 -17.55
C ILE A 156 2.90 -9.03 -16.24
N ILE A 157 2.64 -10.34 -16.23
CA ILE A 157 2.82 -11.17 -15.03
C ILE A 157 4.28 -11.18 -14.57
N ALA A 158 5.22 -11.35 -15.50
CA ALA A 158 6.65 -11.33 -15.21
C ALA A 158 7.09 -9.98 -14.63
N PHE A 159 6.58 -8.87 -15.19
CA PHE A 159 6.87 -7.52 -14.71
C PHE A 159 6.33 -7.27 -13.30
N ILE A 160 5.10 -7.70 -13.01
CA ILE A 160 4.51 -7.63 -11.66
C ILE A 160 5.35 -8.46 -10.68
N GLY A 161 5.73 -9.69 -11.07
CA GLY A 161 6.60 -10.55 -10.27
C GLY A 161 7.94 -9.89 -9.93
N MET A 162 8.57 -9.27 -10.92
CA MET A 162 9.84 -8.52 -10.76
C MET A 162 9.68 -7.32 -9.82
N MET A 163 8.59 -6.55 -9.95
CA MET A 163 8.32 -5.39 -9.10
C MET A 163 8.13 -5.79 -7.63
N LEU A 164 7.41 -6.88 -7.37
CA LEU A 164 7.22 -7.43 -6.03
C LEU A 164 8.55 -7.87 -5.38
N MET A 165 9.43 -8.48 -6.18
CA MET A 165 10.77 -8.88 -5.72
C MET A 165 11.66 -7.65 -5.41
N ARG A 166 11.72 -6.66 -6.30
CA ARG A 166 12.56 -5.44 -6.16
C ARG A 166 12.27 -4.69 -4.86
N GLY A 167 10.98 -4.49 -4.55
CA GLY A 167 10.54 -3.85 -3.31
C GLY A 167 10.88 -2.40 -3.07
N PRO A 168 10.46 -1.86 -1.91
CA PRO A 168 10.59 -0.44 -1.61
C PRO A 168 12.03 -0.07 -1.27
N LYS A 169 12.60 0.82 -2.11
CA LYS A 169 14.01 1.24 -2.15
C LYS A 169 14.55 1.92 -0.87
N TYR A 170 13.72 2.31 0.11
CA TYR A 170 14.14 3.28 1.15
C TYR A 170 13.80 2.96 2.62
N ARG A 171 13.41 1.73 2.99
CA ARG A 171 12.83 1.51 4.34
C ARG A 171 13.71 0.81 5.38
N GLU A 172 14.72 0.04 4.96
CA GLU A 172 15.61 -0.60 5.95
C GLU A 172 16.55 0.42 6.61
N SER A 173 16.99 1.47 5.90
CA SER A 173 17.86 2.51 6.45
C SER A 173 17.19 3.29 7.58
N GLU A 174 15.95 3.77 7.40
CA GLU A 174 15.27 4.59 8.42
C GLU A 174 15.00 3.82 9.72
N PHE A 175 14.61 2.54 9.63
CA PHE A 175 14.37 1.74 10.84
C PHE A 175 15.67 1.34 11.55
N MET A 176 16.73 1.06 10.78
CA MET A 176 18.06 0.79 11.33
C MET A 176 18.63 2.03 12.01
N GLU A 177 18.44 3.20 11.41
CA GLU A 177 18.89 4.49 11.95
C GLU A 177 18.13 4.88 13.22
N VAL A 178 16.80 4.69 13.26
CA VAL A 178 16.01 4.92 14.48
C VAL A 178 16.37 3.91 15.59
N GLN A 179 16.63 2.65 15.25
CA GLN A 179 17.09 1.67 16.25
C GLN A 179 18.50 1.96 16.75
N GLN A 180 19.42 2.35 15.87
CA GLN A 180 20.77 2.75 16.24
C GLN A 180 20.75 3.99 17.12
N GLY A 181 19.94 5.00 16.79
CA GLY A 181 19.75 6.20 17.61
C GLY A 181 19.19 5.87 19.01
N ARG A 182 18.25 4.92 19.12
CA ARG A 182 17.75 4.46 20.41
C ARG A 182 18.80 3.70 21.22
N ARG A 183 19.60 2.83 20.57
CA ARG A 183 20.69 2.10 21.23
C ARG A 183 21.77 3.06 21.73
N LYS A 184 22.19 4.02 20.90
CA LYS A 184 23.14 5.08 21.29
C LYS A 184 22.67 5.85 22.52
N LYS A 185 21.39 6.27 22.58
CA LYS A 185 20.82 6.94 23.76
C LYS A 185 20.80 6.06 25.01
N VAL A 186 20.54 4.76 24.87
CA VAL A 186 20.58 3.81 26.01
C VAL A 186 22.01 3.65 26.51
N ASP A 187 22.98 3.52 25.61
CA ASP A 187 24.40 3.41 25.95
C ASP A 187 24.93 4.70 26.58
N GLU A 188 24.56 5.88 26.06
CA GLU A 188 24.86 7.19 26.66
C GLU A 188 24.30 7.30 28.08
N ASN A 189 23.04 6.95 28.30
CA ASN A 189 22.42 6.98 29.63
C ASN A 189 23.11 5.98 30.60
N ARG A 190 23.51 4.82 30.10
CA ARG A 190 24.23 3.82 30.88
C ARG A 190 25.63 4.29 31.27
N LEU A 191 26.33 4.94 30.35
CA LEU A 191 27.65 5.53 30.59
C LEU A 191 27.56 6.71 31.57
N ALA A 192 26.56 7.58 31.42
CA ALA A 192 26.29 8.68 32.35
C ALA A 192 26.02 8.16 33.77
N PHE A 193 25.18 7.13 33.91
CA PHE A 193 24.92 6.46 35.19
C PHE A 193 26.19 5.83 35.80
N MET A 194 27.02 5.18 34.97
CA MET A 194 28.29 4.62 35.43
C MET A 194 29.28 5.70 35.88
N GLN A 195 29.31 6.87 35.22
CA GLN A 195 30.18 7.97 35.58
C GLN A 195 29.73 8.66 36.89
N THR A 196 28.43 8.92 37.05
CA THR A 196 27.90 9.53 38.28
C THR A 196 28.11 8.63 39.50
N HIS A 197 27.89 7.31 39.35
CA HIS A 197 28.06 6.38 40.48
C HIS A 197 29.48 5.83 40.65
N ARG A 198 30.41 6.07 39.70
CA ARG A 198 31.85 5.85 39.91
C ARG A 198 32.49 6.92 40.81
N ALA A 199 32.00 8.16 40.75
CA ALA A 199 32.48 9.24 41.60
C ALA A 199 32.01 9.10 43.06
N GLU A 200 30.86 8.48 43.28
CA GLU A 200 30.26 8.36 44.63
C GLU A 200 30.67 7.13 45.43
N ASN A 201 31.36 6.13 44.85
CA ASN A 201 31.65 4.87 45.56
C ASN A 201 33.11 4.40 45.45
N ALA A 202 34.02 5.10 46.12
CA ALA A 202 35.15 4.46 46.80
C ALA A 202 34.73 3.80 48.13
N ALA A 203 33.50 4.03 48.61
CA ALA A 203 33.00 3.50 49.87
C ALA A 203 31.52 3.11 49.73
N SER A 204 31.25 1.87 49.30
CA SER A 204 30.10 1.04 49.70
C SER A 204 29.70 0.10 48.57
N HIS A 205 29.94 -1.18 48.78
CA HIS A 205 29.50 -2.27 47.92
C HIS A 205 27.97 -2.35 47.88
N SER A 206 27.34 -1.63 46.95
CA SER A 206 25.89 -1.72 46.72
C SER A 206 25.56 -2.93 45.82
N ARG A 207 24.71 -3.83 46.33
CA ARG A 207 24.24 -5.05 45.65
C ARG A 207 23.41 -4.81 44.38
N LEU A 208 23.19 -3.55 43.99
CA LEU A 208 22.48 -3.15 42.77
C LEU A 208 23.36 -3.23 41.49
N ALA A 209 24.68 -3.31 41.64
CA ALA A 209 25.61 -3.47 40.50
C ALA A 209 25.63 -4.91 39.93
N ARG A 210 25.14 -5.91 40.66
CA ARG A 210 24.87 -7.25 40.13
C ARG A 210 23.41 -7.33 39.71
N GLY A 211 23.11 -6.77 38.55
CA GLY A 211 21.86 -7.07 37.84
C GLY A 211 21.74 -8.58 37.64
N PRO A 212 20.53 -9.17 37.72
CA PRO A 212 20.37 -10.60 37.60
C PRO A 212 20.77 -11.03 36.18
N THR A 213 21.58 -12.09 36.08
CA THR A 213 21.99 -12.73 34.81
C THR A 213 20.85 -13.43 34.08
N ARG A 214 19.61 -13.31 34.58
CA ARG A 214 18.37 -13.78 33.94
C ARG A 214 17.24 -12.76 34.19
N PRO A 215 16.33 -12.55 33.22
CA PRO A 215 15.20 -11.64 33.42
C PRO A 215 14.27 -12.18 34.52
N LEU A 216 14.17 -11.47 35.65
CA LEU A 216 13.17 -11.75 36.68
C LEU A 216 11.80 -11.36 36.13
N ARG A 217 10.97 -12.37 35.87
CA ARG A 217 9.54 -12.20 35.60
C ARG A 217 8.81 -12.39 36.93
N THR A 218 8.45 -11.30 37.60
CA THR A 218 7.49 -11.36 38.71
C THR A 218 6.36 -10.39 38.47
N ARG A 219 5.14 -10.86 38.72
CA ARG A 219 3.86 -10.20 38.39
C ARG A 219 3.42 -9.19 39.47
N SER A 220 4.27 -8.93 40.48
CA SER A 220 3.91 -8.20 41.69
C SER A 220 5.14 -7.65 42.45
N SER A 221 6.04 -6.93 41.76
CA SER A 221 7.03 -6.09 42.47
C SER A 221 6.36 -4.77 42.89
N PRO A 222 6.69 -4.19 44.06
CA PRO A 222 6.24 -2.84 44.40
C PRO A 222 6.62 -1.89 43.25
N LEU A 223 5.67 -1.06 42.80
CA LEU A 223 5.90 -0.10 41.73
C LEU A 223 6.90 0.96 42.22
N VAL A 224 8.19 0.67 42.07
CA VAL A 224 9.24 1.67 42.15
C VAL A 224 9.11 2.50 40.89
N ARG A 225 8.34 3.59 40.96
CA ARG A 225 8.26 4.55 39.86
C ARG A 225 9.66 5.13 39.63
N ALA A 226 10.15 5.01 38.42
CA ALA A 226 11.47 5.52 38.07
C ALA A 226 11.41 7.05 38.11
N THR A 227 12.44 7.70 38.68
CA THR A 227 12.56 9.15 38.62
C THR A 227 12.63 9.59 37.15
N CYS A 228 11.84 10.60 36.79
CA CYS A 228 11.80 11.09 35.42
C CYS A 228 13.20 11.61 35.01
N PRO A 229 13.81 11.07 33.95
CA PRO A 229 15.19 11.37 33.58
C PRO A 229 15.37 12.81 33.09
N TYR A 230 14.28 13.47 32.71
CA TYR A 230 14.33 14.85 32.20
C TYR A 230 14.37 15.89 33.31
N CYS A 231 13.79 15.61 34.48
CA CYS A 231 13.73 16.54 35.59
C CYS A 231 14.40 16.03 36.88
N LYS A 232 15.03 14.85 36.84
CA LYS A 232 15.75 14.25 37.99
C LYS A 232 14.92 14.26 39.29
N GLY A 233 13.61 14.04 39.20
CA GLY A 233 12.70 14.07 40.35
C GLY A 233 12.06 15.42 40.67
N GLY A 234 12.50 16.52 40.05
CA GLY A 234 12.00 17.87 40.31
C GLY A 234 10.64 18.21 39.66
N GLY A 235 10.09 17.32 38.84
CA GLY A 235 8.85 17.56 38.10
C GLY A 235 9.07 18.37 36.81
N CYS A 236 8.50 17.91 35.70
CA CYS A 236 8.44 18.66 34.44
C CYS A 236 7.21 18.27 33.65
N GLU A 237 6.90 19.03 32.62
CA GLU A 237 5.76 18.80 31.72
C GLU A 237 5.76 17.39 31.08
N ARG A 238 6.93 16.76 30.93
CA ARG A 238 7.05 15.40 30.39
C ARG A 238 6.68 14.28 31.36
N CYS A 239 6.51 14.60 32.64
CA CYS A 239 6.08 13.65 33.67
C CYS A 239 4.94 14.24 34.50
N ASP A 240 4.10 15.08 33.89
CA ASP A 240 2.96 15.75 34.54
C ASP A 240 3.31 16.41 35.88
N ALA A 241 4.50 17.01 35.97
CA ALA A 241 5.07 17.60 37.18
C ALA A 241 5.30 16.64 38.38
N LEU A 242 5.07 15.33 38.22
CA LEU A 242 5.17 14.32 39.29
C LEU A 242 6.61 13.89 39.61
N GLY A 243 7.59 14.28 38.79
CA GLY A 243 9.00 13.89 38.96
C GLY A 243 9.29 12.40 38.76
N THR A 244 8.28 11.59 38.45
CA THR A 244 8.35 10.13 38.33
C THR A 244 7.53 9.66 37.13
N LEU A 245 7.89 8.49 36.56
CA LEU A 245 7.20 7.83 35.44
C LEU A 245 6.48 6.56 35.91
#